data_AF-A0A256FN43-F1
#
_entry.id   AF-A0A256FN43-F1
#
_cell.length_a   1.000
_cell.length_b   1.000
_cell.length_c   1.000
_cell.angle_alpha   90.00
_cell.angle_beta   90.00
_cell.angle_gamma   90.00
#
_symmetry.space_group_name_H-M   'P 1'
#
loop_
_entity.id
_entity.type
_entity.pdbx_description
1 polymer ?
#
loop_
_entity_poly.entity_id
_entity_poly.type
_entity_poly.pdbx_seq_one_letter_code
_entity_poly.pdbx_strand_id
1 'polypeptide(L)'
;MWMVVLSLLIGFARLLKGPSLADRVLSLDMLTALVIVFCSLYAIQTETAAYLDIAIALALVSFISVAALARYASRQTRRNSSDD
;
A
#
# COMPACT_ATOMS: atom_id res chain seq x y z
N MET A 1 -14.20 -5.48 -12.58
CA MET A 1 -14.48 -4.59 -11.44
C MET A 1 -14.76 -5.35 -10.14
N TRP A 2 -15.78 -6.22 -10.12
CA TRP A 2 -16.21 -6.96 -8.92
C TRP A 2 -15.12 -7.75 -8.21
N MET A 3 -14.20 -8.37 -8.96
CA MET A 3 -13.02 -9.08 -8.41
C MET A 3 -12.12 -8.17 -7.55
N VAL A 4 -11.92 -6.91 -7.96
CA VAL A 4 -11.05 -5.97 -7.23
C VAL A 4 -11.72 -5.47 -5.96
N VAL A 5 -13.04 -5.26 -6.01
CA VAL A 5 -13.84 -4.89 -4.83
C VAL A 5 -13.80 -6.01 -3.78
N LEU A 6 -13.89 -7.27 -4.21
CA LEU A 6 -13.77 -8.41 -3.30
C LEU A 6 -12.37 -8.50 -2.68
N SER A 7 -11.32 -8.30 -3.48
CA SER A 7 -9.94 -8.24 -2.98
C SER A 7 -9.71 -7.09 -1.99
N LEU A 8 -10.33 -5.93 -2.21
CA LEU A 8 -10.31 -4.78 -1.29
C LEU A 8 -10.91 -5.13 0.09
N LEU A 9 -12.06 -5.81 0.10
CA LEU A 9 -12.71 -6.27 1.34
C LEU A 9 -11.83 -7.28 2.10
N ILE A 10 -11.22 -8.23 1.39
CA ILE A 10 -10.29 -9.20 1.99
C ILE A 10 -9.04 -8.49 2.52
N GLY A 11 -8.50 -7.52 1.79
CA GLY A 11 -7.37 -6.70 2.21
C GLY A 11 -7.65 -5.92 3.50
N PHE A 12 -8.85 -5.33 3.62
CA PHE A 12 -9.30 -4.67 4.84
C PHE A 12 -9.38 -5.62 6.04
N ALA A 13 -9.90 -6.83 5.83
CA ALA A 13 -9.94 -7.85 6.87
C ALA A 13 -8.54 -8.26 7.34
N ARG A 14 -7.54 -8.27 6.44
CA ARG A 14 -6.14 -8.55 6.78
C ARG A 14 -5.49 -7.42 7.55
N LEU A 15 -5.74 -6.16 7.15
CA LEU A 15 -5.24 -4.96 7.84
C LEU A 15 -5.65 -4.94 9.32
N LEU A 16 -6.91 -5.32 9.62
CA LEU A 16 -7.44 -5.37 10.99
C LEU A 16 -6.80 -6.46 11.85
N LYS A 17 -6.35 -7.58 11.24
CA LYS A 17 -5.72 -8.71 11.95
C LYS A 17 -4.21 -8.56 12.16
N GLY A 18 -3.57 -7.56 11.57
CA GLY A 18 -2.12 -7.36 11.66
C GLY A 18 -1.64 -7.12 13.10
N PRO A 19 -0.79 -8.00 13.67
CA PRO A 19 -0.34 -7.91 15.07
C PRO A 19 0.78 -6.88 15.29
N SER A 20 1.59 -6.57 14.26
CA SER A 20 2.72 -5.63 14.35
C SER A 20 2.42 -4.32 13.61
N LEU A 21 3.01 -3.21 14.09
CA LEU A 21 2.95 -1.91 13.41
C LEU A 21 3.48 -2.00 11.96
N ALA A 22 4.57 -2.74 11.75
CA ALA A 22 5.14 -2.92 10.41
C ALA A 22 4.19 -3.71 9.48
N ASP A 23 3.50 -4.71 10.01
CA ASP A 23 2.55 -5.54 9.25
C ASP A 23 1.30 -4.75 8.85
N ARG A 24 0.85 -3.82 9.71
CA ARG A 24 -0.24 -2.89 9.39
C ARG A 24 0.14 -1.91 8.28
N VAL A 25 1.34 -1.35 8.32
CA VAL A 25 1.84 -0.44 7.27
C VAL A 25 1.94 -1.18 5.94
N LEU A 26 2.48 -2.40 5.95
CA LEU A 26 2.58 -3.23 4.75
C LEU A 26 1.19 -3.62 4.19
N SER A 27 0.24 -3.95 5.07
CA SER A 27 -1.15 -4.22 4.67
C SER A 27 -1.83 -2.99 4.06
N LEU A 28 -1.52 -1.79 4.56
CA LEU A 28 -2.04 -0.53 4.03
C LEU A 28 -1.45 -0.21 2.64
N ASP A 29 -0.18 -0.51 2.42
CA ASP A 29 0.45 -0.42 1.09
C ASP A 29 -0.21 -1.39 0.09
N MET A 30 -0.43 -2.65 0.48
CA MET A 30 -1.15 -3.63 -0.33
C MET A 30 -2.58 -3.17 -0.68
N LEU A 31 -3.29 -2.54 0.27
CA LEU A 31 -4.60 -1.92 0.02
C LEU A 31 -4.52 -0.78 -0.98
N THR A 32 -3.49 0.07 -0.87
CA THR A 32 -3.26 1.18 -1.81
C THR A 32 -2.99 0.65 -3.21
N ALA A 33 -2.23 -0.44 -3.36
CA ALA A 33 -2.03 -1.12 -4.64
C ALA A 33 -3.35 -1.62 -5.27
N LEU A 34 -4.28 -2.16 -4.47
CA LEU A 34 -5.60 -2.55 -4.96
C LEU A 34 -6.43 -1.34 -5.43
N VAL A 35 -6.33 -0.21 -4.74
CA VAL A 35 -6.97 1.05 -5.18
C VAL A 35 -6.37 1.54 -6.51
N ILE A 36 -5.05 1.46 -6.69
CA ILE A 36 -4.37 1.82 -7.94
C ILE A 36 -4.88 0.95 -9.11
N VAL A 37 -5.01 -0.36 -8.89
CA VAL A 37 -5.57 -1.28 -9.89
C VAL A 37 -7.02 -0.95 -10.19
N PHE A 38 -7.83 -0.64 -9.17
CA PHE A 38 -9.21 -0.21 -9.34
C PHE A 38 -9.31 1.07 -10.18
N CYS A 39 -8.55 2.12 -9.84
CA CYS A 39 -8.51 3.38 -10.57
C CYS A 39 -8.06 3.18 -12.02
N SER A 40 -7.03 2.37 -12.26
CA SER A 40 -6.53 2.06 -13.61
C SER A 40 -7.58 1.35 -14.46
N LEU A 41 -8.28 0.36 -13.91
CA LEU A 41 -9.37 -0.33 -14.60
C LEU A 41 -10.59 0.57 -14.84
N TYR A 42 -10.83 1.51 -13.93
CA TYR A 42 -11.91 2.48 -14.09
C TYR A 42 -11.59 3.53 -15.15
N ALA A 43 -10.33 3.95 -15.26
CA ALA A 43 -9.84 4.82 -16.33
C ALA A 43 -10.13 4.22 -17.71
N ILE A 44 -9.88 2.91 -17.88
CA ILE A 44 -10.15 2.19 -19.13
C ILE A 44 -11.65 2.14 -19.43
N GLN A 45 -12.49 1.84 -18.44
CA GLN A 45 -13.94 1.75 -18.64
C GLN A 45 -14.62 3.10 -18.92
N THR A 46 -14.08 4.19 -18.37
CA THR A 46 -14.62 5.55 -18.51
C THR A 46 -13.93 6.34 -19.62
N GLU A 47 -12.94 5.77 -20.28
CA GLU A 47 -12.06 6.41 -21.27
C GLU A 47 -11.49 7.76 -20.79
N THR A 48 -11.35 7.93 -19.48
CA THR A 48 -10.98 9.19 -18.84
C THR A 48 -9.63 9.04 -18.14
N ALA A 49 -8.63 9.77 -18.62
CA ALA A 49 -7.27 9.72 -18.09
C ALA A 49 -7.12 10.28 -16.65
N ALA A 50 -8.08 11.07 -16.17
CA ALA A 50 -8.03 11.65 -14.82
C ALA A 50 -7.92 10.60 -13.71
N TYR A 51 -8.47 9.40 -13.90
CA TYR A 51 -8.33 8.30 -12.95
C TYR A 51 -6.91 7.71 -12.94
N LEU A 52 -6.18 7.82 -14.04
CA LEU A 52 -4.78 7.42 -14.14
C LEU A 52 -3.88 8.38 -13.35
N ASP A 53 -4.18 9.68 -13.35
CA ASP A 53 -3.45 10.68 -12.56
C ASP A 53 -3.55 10.36 -11.06
N ILE A 54 -4.75 9.99 -10.59
CA ILE A 54 -4.99 9.55 -9.21
C ILE A 54 -4.19 8.27 -8.92
N ALA A 55 -4.20 7.30 -9.84
CA ALA A 55 -3.47 6.04 -9.69
C ALA A 55 -1.96 6.26 -9.57
N ILE A 56 -1.38 7.13 -10.40
CA ILE A 56 0.04 7.48 -10.37
C ILE A 56 0.39 8.21 -9.06
N ALA A 57 -0.42 9.18 -8.64
CA ALA A 57 -0.20 9.89 -7.37
C ALA A 57 -0.19 8.93 -6.18
N LEU A 58 -1.16 8.00 -6.13
CA LEU A 58 -1.22 6.97 -5.10
C LEU A 58 -0.02 6.03 -5.14
N ALA A 59 0.47 5.65 -6.33
CA ALA A 59 1.64 4.78 -6.48
C ALA A 59 2.92 5.43 -5.92
N LEU A 60 3.10 6.74 -6.15
CA LEU A 60 4.23 7.47 -5.60
C LEU A 60 4.15 7.56 -4.07
N VAL A 61 2.97 7.84 -3.53
CA VAL A 61 2.74 7.91 -2.07
C VAL A 61 2.97 6.55 -1.41
N SER A 62 2.47 5.46 -2.02
CA SER A 62 2.62 4.11 -1.49
C SER A 62 4.09 3.70 -1.45
N PHE A 63 4.85 4.02 -2.50
CA PHE A 63 6.29 3.79 -2.54
C PHE A 63 7.04 4.52 -1.42
N ILE A 64 6.69 5.78 -1.13
CA ILE A 64 7.28 6.54 -0.02
C ILE A 64 6.99 5.88 1.33
N SER A 65 5.77 5.38 1.54
CA SER A 65 5.37 4.69 2.77
C SER A 65 6.26 3.46 3.05
N VAL A 66 6.49 2.63 2.02
CA VAL A 66 7.35 1.44 2.12
C VAL A 66 8.82 1.83 2.32
N ALA A 67 9.31 2.84 1.61
CA ALA A 67 10.68 3.34 1.78
C ALA A 67 10.92 3.88 3.21
N ALA A 68 9.95 4.59 3.79
CA ALA A 68 10.01 5.05 5.16
C ALA A 68 10.08 3.89 6.16
N LEU A 69 9.28 2.84 5.94
CA LEU A 69 9.29 1.63 6.76
C LEU A 69 10.65 0.91 6.69
N ALA A 70 11.23 0.76 5.49
CA ALA A 70 12.56 0.16 5.32
C ALA A 70 13.67 0.97 6.01
N ARG A 71 13.58 2.30 5.95
CA ARG A 71 14.49 3.23 6.66
C ARG A 71 14.33 3.12 8.17
N TYR A 72 13.11 2.94 8.68
CA TYR A 72 12.86 2.72 10.09
C TYR A 72 13.44 1.38 10.57
N ALA A 73 13.17 0.29 9.84
CA ALA A 73 13.66 -1.05 10.17
C ALA A 73 15.20 -1.10 10.21
N SER A 74 15.87 -0.52 9.21
CA SER A 74 17.34 -0.47 9.15
C SER A 74 17.97 0.35 10.29
N ARG A 75 17.31 1.43 10.74
CA ARG A 75 17.76 2.19 11.92
C ARG A 75 17.63 1.40 13.21
N GLN A 76 16.57 0.60 13.37
CA GLN A 76 16.39 -0.25 14.55
C GLN A 76 17.46 -1.34 14.64
N THR A 77 17.80 -1.99 13.51
CA THR A 77 18.89 -2.98 13.47
C THR A 77 20.24 -2.37 13.88
N ARG A 78 20.57 -1.16 13.40
CA ARG A 78 21.82 -0.46 13.77
C ARG A 78 21.89 -0.09 15.25
N ARG A 79 20.75 0.25 15.88
CA ARG A 79 20.71 0.56 17.31
C ARG A 79 21.11 -0.66 18.14
N ASN A 80 20.53 -1.83 17.85
CA ASN A 80 20.82 -3.05 18.60
C ASN A 80 22.28 -3.52 18.48
N SER A 81 22.95 -3.31 17.34
CA SER A 81 24.36 -3.71 17.17
C SER A 81 25.37 -2.76 17.82
N SER A 82 24.92 -1.65 18.40
CA SER A 82 25.79 -0.67 19.06
C SER A 82 25.92 -0.92 20.58
N ASP A 83 24.99 -1.71 21.13
CA ASP A 83 24.89 -2.02 22.56
C ASP A 83 25.56 -3.37 22.92
N ASP A 84 26.09 -4.10 21.91
CA ASP A 84 26.95 -5.30 22.03
C ASP A 84 28.43 -4.94 21.77
#